data_AF-A0AAV1YKP1-F1
#
_entry.id   AF-A0AAV1YKP1-F1
#
_cell.length_a   1.000
_cell.length_b   1.000
_cell.length_c   1.000
_cell.angle_alpha   90.00
_cell.angle_beta   90.00
_cell.angle_gamma   90.00
#
_symmetry.space_group_name_H-M   'P 1'
#
loop_
_entity.id
_entity.type
_entity.pdbx_description
1 polymer ?
#
loop_
_entity_poly.entity_id
_entity_poly.type
_entity_poly.pdbx_seq_one_letter_code
_entity_poly.pdbx_strand_id
1 'polypeptide(L)' 'MEHKIEELRAKNPGEKTMKYAMKDYGIESFDDTNTENLRMETKVHSNMEVGELDFDPTSIDWTDYMMNVHIPGLVKYAMK' A
#
# COMPACT_ATOMS: atom_id res chain seq x y z
N MET A 1 -8.23 -19.39 -3.37
CA MET A 1 -7.58 -18.07 -3.54
C MET A 1 -6.06 -18.25 -3.64
N GLU A 2 -5.46 -19.03 -2.76
CA GLU A 2 -4.03 -19.39 -2.78
C GLU A 2 -3.53 -19.96 -4.11
N HIS A 3 -4.27 -20.89 -4.73
CA HIS A 3 -3.92 -21.45 -6.04
C HIS A 3 -3.81 -20.39 -7.17
N LYS A 4 -4.62 -19.31 -7.11
CA LYS A 4 -4.51 -18.19 -8.06
C LYS A 4 -3.27 -17.34 -7.80
N ILE A 5 -2.84 -17.24 -6.55
CA ILE A 5 -1.64 -16.49 -6.16
C ILE A 5 -0.37 -17.22 -6.62
N GLU A 6 -0.32 -18.55 -6.47
CA GLU A 6 0.80 -19.36 -7.00
C GLU A 6 0.88 -19.30 -8.53
N GLU A 7 -0.26 -19.36 -9.23
CA GLU A 7 -0.31 -19.27 -10.69
C GLU A 7 0.14 -17.89 -11.21
N LEU A 8 -0.21 -16.81 -10.48
CA LEU A 8 0.26 -15.45 -10.78
C LEU A 8 1.77 -15.28 -10.50
N ARG A 9 2.28 -15.88 -9.42
CA ARG A 9 3.72 -15.90 -9.11
C ARG A 9 4.52 -16.66 -10.17
N ALA A 10 4.00 -17.80 -10.64
CA ALA A 10 4.63 -18.61 -11.68
C ALA A 10 4.70 -17.90 -13.05
N LYS A 11 3.75 -16.99 -13.33
CA LYS A 11 3.76 -16.19 -14.56
C LYS A 11 4.82 -15.07 -14.57
N ASN A 12 5.37 -14.71 -13.40
CA ASN A 12 6.35 -13.63 -13.20
C ASN A 12 6.19 -12.44 -14.17
N PRO A 13 4.97 -11.84 -14.27
CA PRO A 13 4.75 -10.78 -15.24
C PRO A 13 5.55 -9.53 -14.85
N GLY A 14 6.09 -8.85 -15.84
CA GLY A 14 6.84 -7.61 -15.61
C GLY A 14 5.99 -6.56 -14.89
N GLU A 15 6.65 -5.69 -14.13
CA GLU A 15 6.06 -4.63 -13.30
C GLU A 15 4.95 -3.84 -14.02
N LYS A 16 5.17 -3.54 -15.31
CA LYS A 16 4.22 -2.81 -16.16
C LYS A 16 2.90 -3.57 -16.35
N THR A 17 2.96 -4.89 -16.51
CA THR A 17 1.79 -5.76 -16.67
C THR A 17 1.03 -5.91 -15.36
N MET A 18 1.73 -6.02 -14.22
CA MET A 18 1.10 -6.03 -12.90
C MET A 18 0.35 -4.72 -12.62
N LYS A 19 0.96 -3.57 -12.94
CA LYS A 19 0.33 -2.26 -12.76
C LYS A 19 -0.99 -2.12 -13.52
N TYR A 20 -1.07 -2.60 -14.76
CA TYR A 20 -2.31 -2.58 -15.53
C TYR A 20 -3.36 -3.54 -14.97
N ALA A 21 -2.96 -4.76 -14.58
CA ALA A 21 -3.88 -5.71 -13.96
C ALA A 21 -4.46 -5.17 -12.64
N MET A 22 -3.63 -4.57 -11.77
CA MET A 22 -4.07 -3.96 -10.51
C MET A 22 -5.10 -2.84 -10.76
N LYS A 23 -4.87 -2.00 -11.77
CA LYS A 23 -5.82 -0.98 -12.18
C LYS A 23 -7.17 -1.58 -12.63
N ASP A 24 -7.15 -2.65 -13.42
CA ASP A 24 -8.36 -3.34 -13.89
C ASP A 24 -9.13 -4.01 -12.75
N TYR A 25 -8.45 -4.40 -11.68
CA TYR A 25 -9.05 -4.90 -10.43
C TYR A 25 -9.57 -3.78 -9.51
N GLY A 26 -9.52 -2.51 -9.93
CA GLY A 26 -9.93 -1.37 -9.10
C GLY A 26 -8.97 -1.08 -7.94
N ILE A 27 -7.78 -1.67 -7.96
CA ILE A 27 -6.69 -1.35 -7.01
C ILE A 27 -6.00 -0.12 -7.59
N GLU A 28 -6.54 1.05 -7.26
CA GLU A 28 -5.97 2.35 -7.64
C GLU A 28 -4.71 2.65 -6.83
N SER A 29 -3.89 3.60 -7.31
CA SER A 29 -2.83 4.15 -6.46
C SER A 29 -3.48 4.77 -5.23
N PHE A 30 -2.98 4.42 -4.04
CA PHE A 30 -3.44 5.03 -2.80
C PHE A 30 -3.30 6.56 -2.91
N ASP A 31 -4.42 7.27 -2.80
CA ASP A 31 -4.40 8.74 -2.72
C ASP A 31 -3.76 9.14 -1.39
N ASP A 32 -2.53 9.61 -1.45
CA ASP A 32 -1.72 9.99 -0.29
C ASP A 32 -1.84 11.48 0.05
N THR A 33 -2.72 12.24 -0.62
CA THR A 33 -2.88 13.70 -0.42
C THR A 33 -3.07 14.07 1.05
N ASN A 34 -3.88 13.30 1.79
CA ASN A 34 -4.12 13.55 3.21
C ASN A 34 -2.87 13.29 4.07
N THR A 35 -2.11 12.24 3.75
CA THR A 35 -0.87 11.89 4.43
C THR A 35 0.22 12.93 4.14
N GLU A 36 0.29 13.42 2.90
CA GLU A 36 1.23 14.48 2.51
C GLU A 36 0.94 15.80 3.23
N ASN A 37 -0.34 16.21 3.28
CA ASN A 37 -0.75 17.40 4.04
C ASN A 37 -0.38 17.25 5.53
N LEU A 38 -0.65 16.09 6.13
CA LEU A 38 -0.29 15.84 7.53
C LEU A 38 1.23 15.90 7.76
N ARG A 39 2.02 15.35 6.83
CA ARG A 39 3.49 15.39 6.88
C ARG A 39 4.02 16.83 6.79
N MET A 40 3.44 17.65 5.91
CA MET A 40 3.78 19.05 5.76
C MET A 40 3.44 19.87 7.02
N GLU A 41 2.24 19.70 7.56
CA GLU A 41 1.81 20.37 8.81
C GLU A 41 2.70 19.97 10.00
N THR A 42 3.06 18.69 10.10
CA THR A 42 3.95 18.20 11.16
C THR A 42 5.37 18.78 11.04
N LYS A 43 5.90 18.91 9.81
CA LYS A 43 7.20 19.58 9.55
C LYS A 43 7.18 21.06 9.91
N VAL A 44 6.05 21.75 9.72
CA VAL A 44 5.92 23.20 9.96
C VAL A 44 5.69 23.51 11.44
N HIS A 45 4.93 22.68 12.15
CA HIS A 45 4.42 23.00 13.48
C HIS A 45 5.10 22.26 14.65
N SER A 46 6.06 21.37 14.40
CA SER A 46 6.66 20.59 15.48
C SER A 46 8.15 20.86 15.66
N ASN A 47 8.53 21.26 16.90
CA ASN A 47 9.86 21.05 17.47
C ASN A 47 10.07 19.56 17.87
N MET A 48 9.12 18.70 17.52
CA MET A 48 9.13 17.28 17.82
C MET A 48 10.14 16.63 16.89
N GLU A 49 10.85 15.59 17.33
CA GLU A 49 11.73 14.82 16.47
C GLU A 49 10.89 14.23 15.32
N VAL A 50 10.86 14.95 14.20
CA VAL A 50 9.99 14.73 13.02
C VAL A 50 10.27 13.38 12.34
N GLY A 51 11.26 12.62 12.82
CA GLY A 51 11.58 11.28 12.33
C GLY A 51 10.61 10.18 12.76
N GLU A 52 9.72 10.40 13.73
CA GLU A 52 8.80 9.33 14.19
C GLU A 52 7.54 9.17 13.33
N LEU A 53 7.09 10.23 12.65
CA LEU A 53 5.97 10.22 11.71
C LEU A 53 6.44 10.35 10.27
N ASP A 54 7.63 9.82 9.96
CA ASP A 54 8.21 9.78 8.62
C ASP A 54 7.50 8.72 7.77
N PHE A 55 6.17 8.86 7.66
CA PHE A 55 5.30 8.02 6.86
C PHE A 55 5.50 8.43 5.40
N ASP A 56 6.63 8.01 4.82
CA ASP A 56 6.88 8.12 3.40
C ASP A 56 6.18 6.96 2.71
N PRO A 57 5.03 7.17 2.03
CA PRO A 57 4.34 6.11 1.33
C PRO A 57 5.24 5.46 0.26
N THR A 58 6.24 6.15 -0.27
CA THR A 58 7.15 5.58 -1.27
C THR A 58 8.15 4.58 -0.69
N SER A 59 8.33 4.58 0.64
CA SER A 59 9.23 3.66 1.35
C SER A 59 8.60 2.30 1.65
N ILE A 60 7.28 2.18 1.50
CA ILE A 60 6.52 0.96 1.81
C ILE A 60 6.60 0.00 0.62
N ASP A 61 6.96 -1.26 0.88
CA ASP A 61 6.67 -2.34 -0.07
C ASP A 61 5.15 -2.58 -0.07
N TRP A 62 4.45 -1.86 -0.93
CA TRP A 62 3.00 -1.92 -1.04
C TRP A 62 2.49 -3.31 -1.41
N THR A 63 3.28 -4.10 -2.14
CA THR A 63 2.86 -5.46 -2.51
C THR A 63 2.86 -6.36 -1.29
N ASP A 64 3.94 -6.33 -0.51
CA ASP A 64 4.05 -7.10 0.74
C ASP A 64 3.01 -6.65 1.77
N TYR A 65 2.89 -5.34 2.00
CA TYR A 65 1.94 -4.77 2.95
C TYR A 65 0.48 -5.13 2.61
N MET A 66 0.07 -4.98 1.35
CA MET A 66 -1.31 -5.28 0.96
C MET A 66 -1.63 -6.77 1.09
N MET A 67 -0.71 -7.64 0.69
CA MET A 67 -0.93 -9.09 0.67
C MET A 67 -0.86 -9.73 2.06
N ASN A 68 0.06 -9.26 2.91
CA ASN A 68 0.37 -9.93 4.17
C ASN A 68 -0.20 -9.22 5.40
N VAL A 69 -0.53 -7.93 5.30
CA VAL A 69 -1.04 -7.13 6.43
C VAL A 69 -2.46 -6.63 6.15
N HIS A 70 -2.66 -5.86 5.08
CA HIS A 70 -3.89 -5.10 4.88
C HIS A 70 -5.10 -5.98 4.51
N ILE A 71 -5.03 -6.76 3.42
CA ILE A 71 -6.15 -7.61 2.98
C ILE A 71 -6.52 -8.65 4.06
N PRO A 72 -5.57 -9.38 4.68
CA PRO A 72 -5.91 -10.31 5.75
C PRO A 72 -6.57 -9.63 6.96
N GLY A 73 -6.07 -8.45 7.36
CA GLY A 73 -6.66 -7.66 8.44
C GLY A 73 -8.09 -7.20 8.12
N LEU A 74 -8.31 -6.72 6.90
CA LEU A 74 -9.62 -6.30 6.43
C LEU A 74 -10.62 -7.47 6.45
N VAL A 75 -10.23 -8.63 5.91
CA VAL A 75 -11.08 -9.84 5.92
C VAL A 75 -11.39 -10.28 7.35
N LYS A 76 -10.41 -10.21 8.25
CA LYS A 76 -10.56 -10.68 9.63
C LYS A 76 -11.45 -9.77 10.49
N TYR A 77 -11.38 -8.46 10.27
CA TYR A 77 -11.97 -7.50 11.21
C TYR A 77 -13.04 -6.59 10.61
N ALA A 78 -12.99 -6.31 9.31
CA ALA A 78 -13.91 -5.38 8.66
C ALA A 78 -15.00 -6.08 7.85
N MET A 79 -14.71 -7.27 7.30
CA MET A 79 -15.70 -8.09 6.62
C MET A 79 -16.38 -9.03 7.63
N LYS A 80 -17.71 -9.07 7.59
CA LYS A 80 -18.56 -9.86 8.49
C LYS A 80 -19.25 -10.98 7.73
#